data_AF-A0A2B5WAG9-F1
#
_entry.id   AF-A0A2B5WAG9-F1
#
_cell.length_a   1.000
_cell.length_b   1.000
_cell.length_c   1.000
_cell.angle_alpha   90.00
_cell.angle_beta   90.00
_cell.angle_gamma   90.00
#
_symmetry.space_group_name_H-M   'P 1'
#
loop_
_entity.id
_entity.type
_entity.pdbx_description
1 polymer ?
#
loop_
_entity_poly.entity_id
_entity_poly.type
_entity_poly.pdbx_seq_one_letter_code
_entity_poly.pdbx_strand_id
1 'polypeptide(L)'
;MSELHFMSLEELDNKLKKSDSGIYLIKDYNDNIVYVGKAFSIKSRVLAHFNSYSNIKEYVHLFNKVAYLIEDSLLKRSLLRITYIMKYKSVLNKEVQKEFPELYTQYIKQTNKKSMLLEIEEAKEKRERQEVILQKIETEKQHQSVLELKKLQNKKTRERGELKNKLVKLVGGKTMFYEIISLLDNRYNYHVLAKVLNVELQTLITIKEHRNNFRIPGNHKRTIKHQDIIYALSGKKNLSNPRLIP
;
A
#
# COMPACT_ATOMS: atom_id res chain seq x y z
N MET A 1 -49.52 -34.14 1.43
CA MET A 1 -48.08 -34.42 1.41
C MET A 1 -47.43 -33.48 2.42
N SER A 2 -46.72 -33.99 3.40
CA SER A 2 -46.06 -33.16 4.43
C SER A 2 -45.11 -32.15 3.78
N GLU A 3 -45.18 -30.91 4.21
CA GLU A 3 -44.29 -29.85 3.73
C GLU A 3 -42.85 -30.15 4.19
N LEU A 4 -41.90 -30.14 3.25
CA LEU A 4 -40.50 -30.40 3.57
C LEU A 4 -39.89 -29.15 4.20
N HIS A 5 -39.57 -29.22 5.48
CA HIS A 5 -38.90 -28.14 6.19
C HIS A 5 -37.37 -28.30 6.07
N PHE A 6 -36.74 -27.34 5.41
CA PHE A 6 -35.29 -27.28 5.23
C PHE A 6 -34.63 -26.46 6.32
N MET A 7 -33.53 -26.95 6.85
CA MET A 7 -32.79 -26.39 7.99
C MET A 7 -31.29 -26.42 7.75
N SER A 8 -30.54 -25.71 8.60
CA SER A 8 -29.07 -25.77 8.61
C SER A 8 -28.58 -27.12 9.14
N LEU A 9 -27.29 -27.44 8.93
CA LEU A 9 -26.69 -28.64 9.50
C LEU A 9 -26.66 -28.63 11.03
N GLU A 10 -26.43 -27.45 11.63
CA GLU A 10 -26.41 -27.28 13.08
C GLU A 10 -27.80 -27.51 13.68
N GLU A 11 -28.85 -26.97 13.04
CA GLU A 11 -30.24 -27.21 13.44
C GLU A 11 -30.63 -28.68 13.31
N LEU A 12 -30.16 -29.37 12.26
CA LEU A 12 -30.36 -30.80 12.07
C LEU A 12 -29.71 -31.62 13.19
N ASP A 13 -28.47 -31.28 13.56
CA ASP A 13 -27.73 -31.95 14.63
C ASP A 13 -28.49 -31.88 15.95
N ASN A 14 -29.05 -30.72 16.26
CA ASN A 14 -29.84 -30.48 17.47
C ASN A 14 -31.22 -31.16 17.45
N LYS A 15 -31.86 -31.29 16.27
CA LYS A 15 -33.21 -31.85 16.16
C LYS A 15 -33.26 -33.38 16.09
N LEU A 16 -32.23 -34.04 15.57
CA LEU A 16 -32.25 -35.49 15.34
C LEU A 16 -31.43 -36.27 16.37
N LYS A 17 -31.96 -37.41 16.80
CA LYS A 17 -31.24 -38.41 17.60
C LYS A 17 -30.48 -39.37 16.67
N LYS A 18 -29.46 -40.05 17.21
CA LYS A 18 -28.70 -41.08 16.46
C LYS A 18 -29.56 -42.28 16.03
N SER A 19 -30.69 -42.51 16.68
CA SER A 19 -31.65 -43.57 16.34
C SER A 19 -32.60 -43.20 15.20
N ASP A 20 -32.66 -41.92 14.82
CA ASP A 20 -33.69 -41.45 13.90
C ASP A 20 -33.35 -41.89 12.48
N SER A 21 -34.12 -42.85 12.01
CA SER A 21 -34.00 -43.45 10.70
C SER A 21 -34.99 -42.83 9.72
N GLY A 22 -34.60 -42.74 8.45
CA GLY A 22 -35.47 -42.12 7.45
C GLY A 22 -34.77 -41.79 6.16
N ILE A 23 -35.33 -40.81 5.46
CA ILE A 23 -34.72 -40.19 4.28
C ILE A 23 -34.28 -38.76 4.58
N TYR A 24 -33.29 -38.28 3.85
CA TYR A 24 -32.83 -36.90 3.89
C TYR A 24 -32.65 -36.36 2.48
N LEU A 25 -32.88 -35.06 2.34
CA LEU A 25 -32.77 -34.31 1.11
C LEU A 25 -31.81 -33.15 1.33
N ILE A 26 -30.93 -32.93 0.37
CA ILE A 26 -29.93 -31.85 0.43
C ILE A 26 -30.24 -30.83 -0.66
N LYS A 27 -30.24 -29.56 -0.26
CA LYS A 27 -30.35 -28.41 -1.14
C LYS A 27 -29.01 -27.74 -1.38
N ASP A 28 -28.85 -27.20 -2.57
CA ASP A 28 -27.74 -26.29 -2.89
C ASP A 28 -28.03 -24.82 -2.49
N TYR A 29 -27.10 -23.92 -2.78
CA TYR A 29 -27.25 -22.47 -2.57
C TYR A 29 -28.24 -21.79 -3.52
N ASN A 30 -28.70 -22.49 -4.56
CA ASN A 30 -29.71 -22.00 -5.50
C ASN A 30 -31.10 -22.63 -5.21
N ASP A 31 -31.29 -23.20 -4.02
CA ASP A 31 -32.51 -23.85 -3.56
C ASP A 31 -32.95 -25.10 -4.33
N ASN A 32 -32.06 -25.69 -5.14
CA ASN A 32 -32.32 -26.95 -5.84
C ASN A 32 -32.08 -28.14 -4.93
N ILE A 33 -32.97 -29.14 -4.96
CA ILE A 33 -32.74 -30.42 -4.27
C ILE A 33 -31.80 -31.26 -5.12
N VAL A 34 -30.55 -31.34 -4.70
CA VAL A 34 -29.46 -31.93 -5.48
C VAL A 34 -29.17 -33.39 -5.12
N TYR A 35 -29.55 -33.82 -3.91
CA TYR A 35 -29.32 -35.18 -3.46
C TYR A 35 -30.42 -35.69 -2.51
N VAL A 36 -30.78 -36.97 -2.64
CA VAL A 36 -31.68 -37.68 -1.73
C VAL A 36 -31.03 -38.99 -1.28
N GLY A 37 -30.94 -39.17 0.04
CA GLY A 37 -30.39 -40.37 0.67
C GLY A 37 -31.35 -41.02 1.66
N LYS A 38 -31.03 -42.25 2.05
CA LYS A 38 -31.69 -42.98 3.14
C LYS A 38 -30.66 -43.39 4.17
N ALA A 39 -31.06 -43.47 5.44
CA ALA A 39 -30.16 -43.86 6.51
C ALA A 39 -30.89 -44.53 7.68
N PHE A 40 -30.15 -45.36 8.43
CA PHE A 40 -30.57 -45.82 9.77
C PHE A 40 -30.32 -44.76 10.85
N SER A 41 -29.33 -43.90 10.64
CA SER A 41 -29.11 -42.66 11.40
C SER A 41 -28.96 -41.54 10.39
N ILE A 42 -30.00 -40.72 10.23
CA ILE A 42 -29.95 -39.57 9.31
C ILE A 42 -28.83 -38.63 9.74
N LYS A 43 -28.76 -38.30 11.04
CA LYS A 43 -27.74 -37.44 11.63
C LYS A 43 -26.32 -37.90 11.27
N SER A 44 -25.99 -39.16 11.57
CA SER A 44 -24.65 -39.70 11.28
C SER A 44 -24.37 -39.73 9.77
N ARG A 45 -25.36 -40.06 8.96
CA ARG A 45 -25.16 -40.19 7.51
C ARG A 45 -24.98 -38.84 6.83
N VAL A 46 -25.69 -37.81 7.27
CA VAL A 46 -25.54 -36.44 6.76
C VAL A 46 -24.14 -35.91 7.09
N LEU A 47 -23.73 -36.01 8.36
CA LEU A 47 -22.39 -35.60 8.80
C LEU A 47 -21.26 -36.34 8.08
N ALA A 48 -21.45 -37.63 7.77
CA ALA A 48 -20.45 -38.43 7.06
C ALA A 48 -20.12 -37.90 5.64
N HIS A 49 -21.03 -37.17 4.98
CA HIS A 49 -20.71 -36.54 3.70
C HIS A 49 -19.66 -35.45 3.86
N PHE A 50 -19.76 -34.64 4.93
CA PHE A 50 -18.84 -33.55 5.23
C PHE A 50 -17.47 -34.04 5.72
N ASN A 51 -17.41 -35.25 6.28
CA ASN A 51 -16.18 -35.88 6.75
C ASN A 51 -15.52 -36.80 5.70
N SER A 52 -15.79 -36.62 4.41
CA SER A 52 -15.15 -37.34 3.28
C SER A 52 -15.46 -38.85 3.14
N TYR A 53 -16.43 -39.41 3.86
CA TYR A 53 -16.82 -40.83 3.76
C TYR A 53 -18.02 -41.04 2.82
N SER A 54 -17.97 -40.47 1.61
CA SER A 54 -19.07 -40.55 0.66
C SER A 54 -18.68 -40.38 -0.81
N ASN A 55 -19.49 -41.00 -1.68
CA ASN A 55 -19.39 -40.90 -3.14
C ASN A 55 -19.79 -39.51 -3.68
N ILE A 56 -20.30 -38.62 -2.83
CA ILE A 56 -20.69 -37.24 -3.17
C ILE A 56 -19.82 -36.20 -2.43
N LYS A 57 -18.67 -36.62 -1.86
CA LYS A 57 -17.77 -35.73 -1.10
C LYS A 57 -17.31 -34.51 -1.90
N GLU A 58 -17.11 -34.68 -3.21
CA GLU A 58 -16.63 -33.62 -4.11
C GLU A 58 -17.64 -32.47 -4.24
N TYR A 59 -18.92 -32.73 -3.97
CA TYR A 59 -20.01 -31.75 -4.09
C TYR A 59 -20.42 -31.12 -2.76
N VAL A 60 -19.74 -31.47 -1.66
CA VAL A 60 -20.10 -31.00 -0.31
C VAL A 60 -20.08 -29.47 -0.21
N HIS A 61 -19.15 -28.81 -0.92
CA HIS A 61 -19.06 -27.35 -0.98
C HIS A 61 -20.31 -26.68 -1.57
N LEU A 62 -21.17 -27.43 -2.24
CA LEU A 62 -22.43 -26.94 -2.82
C LEU A 62 -23.61 -27.09 -1.88
N PHE A 63 -23.48 -27.87 -0.80
CA PHE A 63 -24.58 -28.16 0.11
C PHE A 63 -24.85 -26.95 1.01
N ASN A 64 -26.14 -26.64 1.19
CA ASN A 64 -26.60 -25.48 1.93
C ASN A 64 -27.57 -25.87 3.05
N LYS A 65 -28.68 -26.53 2.70
CA LYS A 65 -29.74 -26.90 3.65
C LYS A 65 -30.12 -28.36 3.54
N VAL A 66 -30.61 -28.93 4.63
CA VAL A 66 -31.04 -30.32 4.72
C VAL A 66 -32.49 -30.39 5.17
N ALA A 67 -33.28 -31.27 4.57
CA ALA A 67 -34.59 -31.69 5.07
C ALA A 67 -34.56 -33.19 5.35
N TYR A 68 -35.45 -33.67 6.21
CA TYR A 68 -35.57 -35.09 6.51
C TYR A 68 -37.03 -35.52 6.67
N LEU A 69 -37.24 -36.82 6.57
CA LEU A 69 -38.50 -37.47 6.91
C LEU A 69 -38.18 -38.76 7.65
N ILE A 70 -38.66 -38.87 8.89
CA ILE A 70 -38.48 -40.04 9.75
C ILE A 70 -39.36 -41.18 9.21
N GLU A 71 -38.76 -42.35 9.03
CA GLU A 71 -39.44 -43.55 8.59
C GLU A 71 -38.64 -44.77 9.01
N ASP A 72 -39.19 -45.61 9.87
CA ASP A 72 -38.46 -46.77 10.40
C ASP A 72 -38.46 -47.97 9.44
N SER A 73 -39.54 -48.13 8.67
CA SER A 73 -39.66 -49.23 7.72
C SER A 73 -38.60 -49.10 6.62
N LEU A 74 -37.73 -50.10 6.51
CA LEU A 74 -36.68 -50.15 5.49
C LEU A 74 -37.24 -50.12 4.07
N LEU A 75 -38.36 -50.82 3.85
CA LEU A 75 -39.04 -50.86 2.56
C LEU A 75 -39.62 -49.49 2.23
N LYS A 76 -40.33 -48.88 3.18
CA LYS A 76 -40.94 -47.55 2.97
C LYS A 76 -39.89 -46.46 2.77
N ARG A 77 -38.78 -46.48 3.51
CA ARG A 77 -37.62 -45.60 3.25
C ARG A 77 -37.08 -45.74 1.84
N SER A 78 -36.97 -46.97 1.35
CA SER A 78 -36.43 -47.23 0.02
C SER A 78 -37.37 -46.73 -1.07
N LEU A 79 -38.68 -46.96 -0.92
CA LEU A 79 -39.71 -46.43 -1.82
C LEU A 79 -39.72 -44.90 -1.81
N LEU A 80 -39.80 -44.28 -0.63
CA LEU A 80 -39.78 -42.82 -0.48
C LEU A 80 -38.53 -42.20 -1.11
N ARG A 81 -37.36 -42.79 -0.89
CA ARG A 81 -36.12 -42.32 -1.53
C ARG A 81 -36.27 -42.28 -3.04
N ILE A 82 -36.71 -43.38 -3.67
CA ILE A 82 -36.88 -43.44 -5.13
C ILE A 82 -37.92 -42.41 -5.59
N THR A 83 -39.06 -42.31 -4.90
CA THR A 83 -40.10 -41.31 -5.19
C THR A 83 -39.54 -39.89 -5.19
N TYR A 84 -38.75 -39.52 -4.19
CA TYR A 84 -38.19 -38.17 -4.08
C TYR A 84 -37.02 -37.90 -5.04
N ILE A 85 -36.19 -38.91 -5.33
CA ILE A 85 -35.15 -38.83 -6.37
C ILE A 85 -35.80 -38.49 -7.71
N MET A 86 -36.85 -39.22 -8.08
CA MET A 86 -37.53 -39.03 -9.36
C MET A 86 -38.34 -37.72 -9.39
N LYS A 87 -39.03 -37.38 -8.29
CA LYS A 87 -39.82 -36.15 -8.19
C LYS A 87 -38.97 -34.90 -8.41
N TYR A 88 -37.80 -34.84 -7.79
CA TYR A 88 -36.95 -33.65 -7.82
C TYR A 88 -35.80 -33.75 -8.82
N LYS A 89 -35.63 -34.90 -9.49
CA LYS A 89 -34.52 -35.18 -10.41
C LYS A 89 -33.19 -34.77 -9.78
N SER A 90 -32.95 -35.25 -8.55
CA SER A 90 -31.78 -34.89 -7.75
C SER A 90 -30.48 -35.28 -8.45
N VAL A 91 -29.83 -34.31 -9.09
CA VAL A 91 -28.75 -34.50 -10.09
C VAL A 91 -27.50 -35.19 -9.57
N LEU A 92 -27.27 -35.24 -8.26
CA LEU A 92 -26.13 -35.93 -7.66
C LEU A 92 -26.42 -37.39 -7.32
N ASN A 93 -27.66 -37.86 -7.49
CA ASN A 93 -27.99 -39.28 -7.41
C ASN A 93 -27.60 -40.00 -8.70
N LYS A 94 -26.87 -41.11 -8.58
CA LYS A 94 -26.43 -41.92 -9.72
C LYS A 94 -27.59 -42.39 -10.60
N GLU A 95 -28.74 -42.67 -9.98
CA GLU A 95 -29.96 -43.05 -10.67
C GLU A 95 -30.38 -41.96 -11.68
N VAL A 96 -30.38 -40.69 -11.26
CA VAL A 96 -30.71 -39.54 -12.12
C VAL A 96 -29.61 -39.28 -13.13
N GLN A 97 -28.34 -39.41 -12.76
CA GLN A 97 -27.23 -39.23 -13.71
C GLN A 97 -27.28 -40.23 -14.87
N LYS A 98 -27.73 -41.47 -14.60
CA LYS A 98 -27.89 -42.50 -15.62
C LYS A 98 -29.09 -42.23 -16.53
N GLU A 99 -30.22 -41.81 -15.96
CA GLU A 99 -31.46 -41.60 -16.71
C GLU A 99 -31.50 -40.24 -17.43
N PHE A 100 -30.89 -39.21 -16.83
CA PHE A 100 -30.88 -37.82 -17.30
C PHE A 100 -29.46 -37.23 -17.27
N PRO A 101 -28.50 -37.75 -18.06
CA PRO A 101 -27.11 -37.31 -18.05
C PRO A 101 -26.93 -35.83 -18.41
N GLU A 102 -27.83 -35.27 -19.22
CA GLU A 102 -27.82 -33.87 -19.63
C GLU A 102 -28.04 -32.91 -18.44
N LEU A 103 -28.95 -33.24 -17.52
CA LEU A 103 -29.24 -32.41 -16.34
C LEU A 103 -28.02 -32.31 -15.42
N TYR A 104 -27.34 -33.44 -15.21
CA TYR A 104 -26.10 -33.47 -14.43
C TYR A 104 -25.00 -32.64 -15.12
N THR A 105 -24.81 -32.83 -16.42
CA THR A 105 -23.80 -32.08 -17.19
C THR A 105 -24.05 -30.58 -17.14
N GLN A 106 -25.30 -30.14 -17.27
CA GLN A 106 -25.68 -28.74 -17.18
C GLN A 106 -25.44 -28.18 -15.79
N TYR A 107 -25.82 -28.93 -14.74
CA TYR A 107 -25.59 -28.54 -13.35
C TYR A 107 -24.10 -28.30 -13.09
N ILE A 108 -23.23 -29.26 -13.40
CA ILE A 108 -21.77 -29.13 -13.17
C ILE A 108 -21.18 -27.94 -13.94
N LYS A 109 -21.59 -27.71 -15.19
CA LYS A 109 -21.12 -26.57 -15.99
C LYS A 109 -21.48 -25.22 -15.33
N GLN A 110 -22.71 -25.09 -14.83
CA GLN A 110 -23.18 -23.87 -14.18
C GLN A 110 -22.41 -23.63 -12.87
N THR A 111 -22.21 -24.68 -12.09
CA THR A 111 -21.55 -24.60 -10.80
C THR A 111 -20.06 -24.25 -10.92
N ASN A 112 -19.34 -24.90 -11.84
CA ASN A 112 -17.91 -24.62 -12.08
C ASN A 112 -17.71 -23.19 -12.61
N LYS A 113 -18.59 -22.73 -13.50
CA LYS A 113 -18.54 -21.34 -14.00
C LYS A 113 -18.73 -20.32 -12.88
N LYS A 114 -19.64 -20.60 -11.93
CA LYS A 114 -19.90 -19.72 -10.78
C LYS A 114 -18.72 -19.70 -9.80
N SER A 115 -18.12 -20.86 -9.50
CA SER A 115 -16.92 -20.94 -8.65
C SER A 115 -15.76 -20.11 -9.20
N MET A 116 -15.49 -20.26 -10.50
CA MET A 116 -14.41 -19.50 -11.16
C MET A 116 -14.67 -17.98 -11.14
N LEU A 117 -15.92 -17.54 -11.29
CA LEU A 117 -16.27 -16.12 -11.23
C LEU A 117 -16.05 -15.53 -9.82
N LEU A 118 -16.45 -16.25 -8.77
CA LEU A 118 -16.23 -15.86 -7.38
C LEU A 118 -14.72 -15.70 -7.06
N GLU A 119 -13.90 -16.66 -7.48
CA GLU A 119 -12.44 -16.60 -7.28
C GLU A 119 -11.81 -15.38 -7.99
N ILE A 120 -12.29 -15.06 -9.19
CA ILE A 120 -11.83 -13.87 -9.94
C ILE A 120 -12.22 -12.58 -9.24
N GLU A 121 -13.45 -12.52 -8.70
CA GLU A 121 -13.96 -11.34 -7.99
C GLU A 121 -13.19 -11.09 -6.68
N GLU A 122 -12.95 -12.14 -5.89
CA GLU A 122 -12.11 -12.05 -4.69
C GLU A 122 -10.67 -11.64 -5.01
N ALA A 123 -10.11 -12.14 -6.12
CA ALA A 123 -8.76 -11.78 -6.55
C ALA A 123 -8.67 -10.31 -6.99
N LYS A 124 -9.72 -9.78 -7.65
CA LYS A 124 -9.80 -8.36 -8.01
C LYS A 124 -9.88 -7.47 -6.78
N GLU A 125 -10.76 -7.78 -5.81
CA GLU A 125 -10.85 -7.02 -4.57
C GLU A 125 -9.52 -6.98 -3.81
N LYS A 126 -8.81 -8.11 -3.73
CA LYS A 126 -7.49 -8.17 -3.08
C LYS A 126 -6.47 -7.28 -3.77
N ARG A 127 -6.46 -7.25 -5.12
CA ARG A 127 -5.57 -6.37 -5.90
C ARG A 127 -5.87 -4.90 -5.66
N GLU A 128 -7.14 -4.49 -5.70
CA GLU A 128 -7.55 -3.11 -5.46
C GLU A 128 -7.14 -2.63 -4.06
N ARG A 129 -7.33 -3.46 -3.03
CA ARG A 129 -6.87 -3.15 -1.66
C ARG A 129 -5.36 -2.97 -1.60
N GLN A 130 -4.61 -3.81 -2.30
CA GLN A 130 -3.15 -3.75 -2.32
C GLN A 130 -2.63 -2.50 -3.05
N GLU A 131 -3.26 -2.11 -4.15
CA GLU A 131 -2.96 -0.87 -4.89
C GLU A 131 -3.18 0.37 -4.01
N VAL A 132 -4.28 0.43 -3.26
CA VAL A 132 -4.56 1.54 -2.33
C VAL A 132 -3.49 1.63 -1.23
N ILE A 133 -3.02 0.50 -0.69
CA ILE A 133 -1.95 0.49 0.31
C ILE A 133 -0.63 0.98 -0.29
N LEU A 134 -0.27 0.50 -1.48
CA LEU A 134 0.96 0.91 -2.16
C LEU A 134 0.97 2.42 -2.44
N GLN A 135 -0.17 2.97 -2.89
CA GLN A 135 -0.30 4.40 -3.17
C GLN A 135 -0.14 5.27 -1.90
N LYS A 136 -0.65 4.80 -0.74
CA LYS A 136 -0.44 5.46 0.56
C LYS A 136 1.03 5.43 0.98
N ILE A 137 1.71 4.29 0.83
CA ILE A 137 3.13 4.17 1.17
C ILE A 137 3.99 5.10 0.30
N GLU A 138 3.67 5.18 -1.00
CA GLU A 138 4.41 6.04 -1.92
C GLU A 138 4.25 7.52 -1.58
N THR A 139 3.02 7.96 -1.27
CA THR A 139 2.74 9.34 -0.87
C THR A 139 3.41 9.71 0.47
N GLU A 140 3.43 8.80 1.44
CA GLU A 140 4.15 9.00 2.71
C GLU A 140 5.67 9.12 2.50
N LYS A 141 6.26 8.26 1.67
CA LYS A 141 7.70 8.34 1.31
C LYS A 141 8.04 9.66 0.62
N GLN A 142 7.20 10.10 -0.31
CA GLN A 142 7.37 11.40 -0.97
C GLN A 142 7.31 12.53 0.05
N HIS A 143 6.31 12.53 0.95
CA HIS A 143 6.18 13.56 1.98
C HIS A 143 7.41 13.61 2.90
N GLN A 144 7.90 12.44 3.33
CA GLN A 144 9.06 12.35 4.21
C GLN A 144 10.34 12.86 3.53
N SER A 145 10.56 12.50 2.26
CA SER A 145 11.72 12.98 1.50
C SER A 145 11.70 14.51 1.32
N VAL A 146 10.53 15.09 1.05
CA VAL A 146 10.35 16.55 0.96
C VAL A 146 10.65 17.23 2.31
N LEU A 147 10.19 16.65 3.42
CA LEU A 147 10.44 17.18 4.76
C LEU A 147 11.94 17.15 5.12
N GLU A 148 12.65 16.08 4.80
CA GLU A 148 14.09 15.98 5.01
C GLU A 148 14.87 17.01 4.18
N LEU A 149 14.52 17.17 2.90
CA LEU A 149 15.14 18.18 2.03
C LEU A 149 14.93 19.60 2.59
N LYS A 150 13.73 19.90 3.08
CA LYS A 150 13.42 21.20 3.70
C LYS A 150 14.23 21.44 4.97
N LYS A 151 14.37 20.43 5.84
CA LYS A 151 15.21 20.50 7.04
C LYS A 151 16.68 20.76 6.66
N LEU A 152 17.20 20.06 5.66
CA LEU A 152 18.58 20.22 5.19
C LEU A 152 18.83 21.62 4.60
N GLN A 153 17.90 22.14 3.79
CA GLN A 153 18.00 23.50 3.23
C GLN A 153 17.99 24.57 4.32
N ASN A 154 17.12 24.42 5.34
CA ASN A 154 17.06 25.34 6.47
C ASN A 154 18.38 25.32 7.27
N LYS A 155 18.94 24.13 7.52
CA LYS A 155 20.25 23.98 8.18
C LYS A 155 21.36 24.69 7.41
N LYS A 156 21.48 24.43 6.10
CA LYS A 156 22.46 25.10 5.22
C LYS A 156 22.29 26.62 5.22
N THR A 157 21.05 27.11 5.22
CA THR A 157 20.76 28.55 5.25
C THR A 157 21.21 29.18 6.57
N ARG A 158 21.02 28.49 7.69
CA ARG A 158 21.46 28.93 9.02
C ARG A 158 22.98 28.99 9.11
N GLU A 159 23.66 27.91 8.72
CA GLU A 159 25.13 27.82 8.71
C GLU A 159 25.76 28.91 7.83
N ARG A 160 25.17 29.16 6.64
CA ARG A 160 25.59 30.27 5.76
C ARG A 160 25.43 31.63 6.42
N GLY A 161 24.33 31.85 7.14
CA GLY A 161 24.08 33.08 7.88
C GLY A 161 25.07 33.30 9.02
N GLU A 162 25.36 32.26 9.80
CA GLU A 162 26.35 32.27 10.88
C GLU A 162 27.76 32.58 10.33
N LEU A 163 28.18 31.91 9.26
CA LEU A 163 29.46 32.18 8.59
C LEU A 163 29.53 33.61 8.06
N LYS A 164 28.49 34.09 7.38
CA LYS A 164 28.42 35.48 6.89
C LYS A 164 28.61 36.48 8.04
N ASN A 165 27.89 36.28 9.14
CA ASN A 165 27.97 37.19 10.29
C ASN A 165 29.37 37.19 10.91
N LYS A 166 30.04 36.03 10.99
CA LYS A 166 31.43 35.91 11.45
C LYS A 166 32.38 36.70 10.54
N LEU A 167 32.31 36.47 9.22
CA LEU A 167 33.17 37.14 8.25
C LEU A 167 32.95 38.65 8.22
N VAL A 168 31.69 39.11 8.29
CA VAL A 168 31.34 40.54 8.37
C VAL A 168 31.98 41.22 9.58
N LYS A 169 32.05 40.54 10.73
CA LYS A 169 32.73 41.08 11.92
C LYS A 169 34.24 41.16 11.72
N LEU A 170 34.86 40.12 11.17
CA LEU A 170 36.32 40.05 10.96
C LEU A 170 36.84 41.12 9.99
N VAL A 171 36.06 41.49 8.98
CA VAL A 171 36.45 42.51 7.99
C VAL A 171 36.01 43.94 8.37
N GLY A 172 35.47 44.15 9.57
CA GLY A 172 35.11 45.49 10.06
C GLY A 172 33.76 46.04 9.57
N GLY A 173 32.88 45.19 9.01
CA GLY A 173 31.49 45.56 8.72
C GLY A 173 30.96 45.11 7.36
N LYS A 174 29.64 45.28 7.16
CA LYS A 174 28.92 44.80 5.97
C LYS A 174 29.41 45.44 4.67
N THR A 175 29.71 46.74 4.72
CA THR A 175 30.18 47.48 3.54
C THR A 175 31.52 46.92 3.06
N MET A 176 32.47 46.73 3.98
CA MET A 176 33.79 46.20 3.67
C MET A 176 33.72 44.73 3.21
N PHE A 177 32.84 43.94 3.80
CA PHE A 177 32.58 42.56 3.38
C PHE A 177 32.14 42.46 1.91
N TYR A 178 31.14 43.24 1.50
CA TYR A 178 30.67 43.23 0.12
C TYR A 178 31.65 43.89 -0.85
N GLU A 179 32.42 44.87 -0.39
CA GLU A 179 33.51 45.48 -1.15
C GLU A 179 34.61 44.44 -1.46
N ILE A 180 35.00 43.63 -0.47
CA ILE A 180 35.96 42.52 -0.65
C ILE A 180 35.43 41.50 -1.65
N ILE A 181 34.18 41.07 -1.52
CA ILE A 181 33.58 40.12 -2.49
C ILE A 181 33.61 40.72 -3.89
N SER A 182 33.24 41.99 -4.05
CA SER A 182 33.29 42.69 -5.33
C SER A 182 34.72 42.72 -5.91
N LEU A 183 35.73 42.99 -5.09
CA LEU A 183 37.14 42.96 -5.50
C LEU A 183 37.59 41.57 -5.93
N LEU A 184 37.22 40.53 -5.18
CA LEU A 184 37.53 39.14 -5.52
C LEU A 184 36.83 38.68 -6.81
N ASP A 185 35.57 39.07 -7.02
CA ASP A 185 34.83 38.82 -8.26
C ASP A 185 35.47 39.52 -9.46
N ASN A 186 36.10 40.68 -9.24
CA ASN A 186 36.92 41.39 -10.22
C ASN A 186 38.36 40.85 -10.35
N ARG A 187 38.63 39.63 -9.83
CA ARG A 187 39.90 38.90 -9.94
C ARG A 187 41.11 39.58 -9.30
N TYR A 188 40.89 40.44 -8.30
CA TYR A 188 41.99 40.99 -7.52
C TYR A 188 42.66 39.89 -6.69
N ASN A 189 43.99 39.95 -6.57
CA ASN A 189 44.75 38.97 -5.81
C ASN A 189 44.50 39.14 -4.30
N TYR A 190 44.05 38.09 -3.63
CA TYR A 190 43.68 38.12 -2.22
C TYR A 190 44.88 38.34 -1.27
N HIS A 191 46.12 38.00 -1.66
CA HIS A 191 47.32 38.36 -0.89
C HIS A 191 47.57 39.87 -0.91
N VAL A 192 47.34 40.50 -2.07
CA VAL A 192 47.43 41.95 -2.23
C VAL A 192 46.34 42.64 -1.41
N LEU A 193 45.11 42.14 -1.48
CA LEU A 193 43.99 42.67 -0.70
C LEU A 193 44.22 42.54 0.81
N ALA A 194 44.80 41.43 1.29
CA ALA A 194 45.09 41.23 2.71
C ALA A 194 45.99 42.34 3.27
N LYS A 195 47.05 42.67 2.51
CA LYS A 195 47.99 43.73 2.86
C LYS A 195 47.32 45.11 2.82
N VAL A 196 46.65 45.43 1.72
CA VAL A 196 46.13 46.78 1.44
C VAL A 196 44.90 47.13 2.31
N LEU A 197 44.07 46.14 2.62
CA LEU A 197 42.85 46.31 3.43
C LEU A 197 43.08 46.06 4.92
N ASN A 198 44.29 45.65 5.31
CA ASN A 198 44.61 45.21 6.67
C ASN A 198 43.63 44.15 7.22
N VAL A 199 43.37 43.14 6.39
CA VAL A 199 42.51 42.00 6.72
C VAL A 199 43.36 40.75 6.77
N GLU A 200 43.14 39.91 7.78
CA GLU A 200 43.85 38.64 7.93
C GLU A 200 43.72 37.79 6.65
N LEU A 201 44.84 37.26 6.17
CA LEU A 201 44.89 36.48 4.92
C LEU A 201 43.93 35.28 4.94
N GLN A 202 43.81 34.58 6.09
CA GLN A 202 42.89 33.46 6.26
C GLN A 202 41.43 33.87 6.08
N THR A 203 41.04 35.03 6.62
CA THR A 203 39.69 35.58 6.44
C THR A 203 39.39 35.81 4.96
N LEU A 204 40.34 36.34 4.18
CA LEU A 204 40.18 36.54 2.73
C LEU A 204 40.12 35.24 1.94
N ILE A 205 40.90 34.22 2.32
CA ILE A 205 40.82 32.88 1.73
C ILE A 205 39.43 32.29 1.96
N THR A 206 38.92 32.33 3.19
CA THR A 206 37.57 31.85 3.51
C THR A 206 36.48 32.61 2.73
N ILE A 207 36.61 33.94 2.59
CA ILE A 207 35.68 34.73 1.77
C ILE A 207 35.74 34.30 0.30
N LYS A 208 36.95 34.13 -0.25
CA LYS A 208 37.15 33.70 -1.65
C LYS A 208 36.49 32.34 -1.90
N GLU A 209 36.69 31.37 -1.02
CA GLU A 209 36.13 30.01 -1.15
C GLU A 209 34.60 30.01 -1.11
N HIS A 210 34.00 30.84 -0.26
CA HIS A 210 32.55 30.89 -0.07
C HIS A 210 31.84 32.04 -0.80
N ARG A 211 32.53 32.82 -1.64
CA ARG A 211 31.97 34.03 -2.27
C ARG A 211 30.68 33.79 -3.05
N ASN A 212 30.57 32.64 -3.74
CA ASN A 212 29.38 32.26 -4.50
C ASN A 212 28.12 32.12 -3.62
N ASN A 213 28.30 31.88 -2.32
CA ASN A 213 27.20 31.78 -1.37
C ASN A 213 26.66 33.15 -0.93
N PHE A 214 27.39 34.23 -1.23
CA PHE A 214 27.11 35.58 -0.74
C PHE A 214 26.77 36.52 -1.90
N ARG A 215 25.48 36.65 -2.21
CA ARG A 215 25.02 37.60 -3.24
C ARG A 215 25.27 39.04 -2.78
N ILE A 216 25.96 39.82 -3.62
CA ILE A 216 26.15 41.26 -3.43
C ILE A 216 24.78 41.97 -3.60
N PRO A 217 24.35 42.83 -2.64
CA PRO A 217 23.14 43.63 -2.78
C PRO A 217 23.20 44.54 -4.01
N GLY A 218 22.10 44.67 -4.76
CA GLY A 218 22.07 45.46 -6.00
C GLY A 218 22.33 46.96 -5.79
N ASN A 219 22.18 47.46 -4.57
CA ASN A 219 22.50 48.84 -4.18
C ASN A 219 23.94 49.04 -3.71
N HIS A 220 24.76 47.98 -3.66
CA HIS A 220 26.17 48.09 -3.30
C HIS A 220 26.94 48.84 -4.41
N LYS A 221 27.56 49.96 -4.06
CA LYS A 221 28.48 50.69 -4.92
C LYS A 221 29.90 50.47 -4.43
N ARG A 222 30.76 49.96 -5.31
CA ARG A 222 32.18 49.78 -5.05
C ARG A 222 32.83 51.13 -4.75
N THR A 223 33.49 51.23 -3.61
CA THR A 223 34.14 52.45 -3.11
C THR A 223 35.64 52.47 -3.33
N ILE A 224 36.29 51.30 -3.38
CA ILE A 224 37.74 51.15 -3.57
C ILE A 224 38.03 50.98 -5.05
N LYS A 225 38.61 52.00 -5.68
CA LYS A 225 39.01 51.96 -7.10
C LYS A 225 40.33 51.22 -7.26
N HIS A 226 40.64 50.83 -8.50
CA HIS A 226 41.93 50.21 -8.83
C HIS A 226 43.12 51.11 -8.44
N GLN A 227 43.01 52.41 -8.76
CA GLN A 227 44.03 53.41 -8.45
C GLN A 227 44.34 53.46 -6.95
N ASP A 228 43.31 53.39 -6.09
CA ASP A 228 43.49 53.41 -4.63
C ASP A 228 44.37 52.25 -4.15
N ILE A 229 44.19 51.05 -4.73
CA ILE A 229 44.98 49.85 -4.41
C ILE A 229 46.43 50.01 -4.87
N ILE A 230 46.66 50.56 -6.07
CA ILE A 230 48.02 50.82 -6.58
C ILE A 230 48.73 51.89 -5.74
N TYR A 231 48.02 52.93 -5.31
CA TYR A 231 48.58 53.95 -4.43
C TYR A 231 48.97 53.39 -3.07
N ALA A 232 48.12 52.56 -2.47
CA ALA A 232 48.42 51.88 -1.21
C ALA A 232 49.68 50.98 -1.34
N LEU A 233 49.83 50.24 -2.44
CA LEU A 233 51.03 49.40 -2.65
C LEU A 233 52.32 50.17 -2.89
N SER A 234 52.22 51.36 -3.49
CA SER A 234 53.37 52.18 -3.91
C SER A 234 53.83 53.20 -2.86
N GLY A 235 53.12 53.32 -1.73
CA GLY A 235 53.44 54.27 -0.66
C GLY A 235 53.27 55.75 -1.03
N LYS A 236 52.60 56.07 -2.15
CA LYS A 236 52.37 57.47 -2.59
C LYS A 236 51.18 58.09 -1.83
N LYS A 237 51.43 59.21 -1.15
CA LYS A 237 50.54 59.92 -0.18
C LYS A 237 49.18 60.47 -0.68
N ASN A 238 48.71 60.16 -1.89
CA ASN A 238 47.36 60.54 -2.33
C ASN A 238 46.33 59.46 -1.99
N LEU A 239 46.23 59.10 -0.71
CA LEU A 239 45.19 58.21 -0.21
C LEU A 239 43.86 58.99 -0.10
N SER A 240 43.08 59.02 -1.17
CA SER A 240 41.71 59.55 -1.12
C SER A 240 40.74 58.62 -0.39
N ASN A 241 41.12 57.35 -0.14
CA ASN A 241 40.24 56.37 0.49
C ASN A 241 40.71 56.01 1.91
N PRO A 242 39.93 56.34 2.97
CA PRO A 242 40.32 56.13 4.36
C PRO A 242 40.35 54.65 4.78
N ARG A 243 39.95 53.72 3.90
CA ARG A 243 39.89 52.28 4.18
C ARG A 243 41.14 51.50 3.78
N LEU A 244 42.15 52.16 3.21
CA LEU A 244 43.39 51.52 2.77
C LEU A 244 44.57 51.96 3.64
N ILE A 245 45.48 51.02 3.94
CA ILE A 245 46.72 51.30 4.68
C ILE A 245 47.90 51.33 3.69
N PRO A 246 48.81 52.31 3.76
CA PRO A 246 50.03 52.38 2.95
C PRO A 246 51.05 51.27 3.27
#